data_AF-A0A3D4BTR5-F1
#
_entry.id   AF-A0A3D4BTR5-F1
#
_cell.length_a   1.000
_cell.length_b   1.000
_cell.length_c   1.000
_cell.angle_alpha   90.00
_cell.angle_beta   90.00
_cell.angle_gamma   90.00
#
_symmetry.space_group_name_H-M   'P 1'
#
loop_
_entity.id
_entity.type
_entity.pdbx_description
1 polymer ?
#
loop_
_entity_poly.entity_id
_entity_poly.type
_entity_poly.pdbx_seq_one_letter_code
_entity_poly.pdbx_strand_id
1 'polypeptide(L)' 'GNDYPRGKQVEYVLGEWDPEQKEGLKSRIQLSIEAIESFVLAGPQLTMTQFNGK' A
#
# COMPACT_ATOMS: atom_id res chain seq x y z
N GLY A 1 11.63 -12.41 -2.46
CA GLY A 1 10.86 -13.68 -2.52
C GLY A 1 11.01 -14.52 -1.25
N ASN A 2 12.17 -14.45 -0.59
CA ASN A 2 12.42 -15.10 0.70
C ASN A 2 12.21 -14.17 1.91
N ASP A 3 11.69 -12.97 1.68
CA ASP A 3 11.58 -11.92 2.72
C ASP A 3 10.43 -12.18 3.71
N TYR A 4 9.55 -13.14 3.40
CA TYR A 4 8.42 -13.56 4.24
C TYR A 4 8.44 -15.07 4.51
N PRO A 5 9.39 -15.57 5.31
CA PRO A 5 9.43 -16.98 5.65
C PRO A 5 8.16 -17.38 6.39
N ARG A 6 7.60 -18.53 6.00
CA ARG A 6 6.41 -19.12 6.65
C ARG A 6 6.69 -19.28 8.15
N GLY A 7 5.81 -18.74 9.00
CA GLY A 7 5.99 -18.76 10.46
C GLY A 7 6.54 -17.47 11.07
N LYS A 8 6.99 -16.50 10.26
CA LYS A 8 7.38 -15.16 10.73
C LYS A 8 6.44 -14.02 10.29
N GLN A 9 5.21 -14.38 9.90
CA GLN A 9 4.24 -13.41 9.39
C GLN A 9 3.80 -12.43 10.47
N VAL A 10 3.74 -12.88 11.73
CA VAL A 10 3.37 -12.04 12.87
C VAL A 10 4.42 -10.96 13.10
N GLU A 11 5.69 -11.35 13.08
CA GLU A 11 6.83 -10.44 13.22
C GLU A 11 6.94 -9.48 12.04
N TYR A 12 6.60 -9.92 10.82
CA TYR A 12 6.56 -9.02 9.67
C TYR A 12 5.44 -7.97 9.77
N VAL A 13 4.25 -8.35 10.26
CA VAL A 13 3.10 -7.43 10.37
C VAL A 13 3.23 -6.49 11.56
N LEU A 14 3.74 -6.98 12.70
CA LEU A 14 3.84 -6.22 13.95
C LEU A 14 5.23 -5.63 14.19
N GLY A 15 6.20 -5.94 13.34
CA GLY A 15 7.56 -5.41 13.39
C GLY A 15 7.64 -3.95 12.96
N GLU A 16 8.73 -3.30 13.34
CA GLU A 16 9.01 -1.95 12.85
C GLU A 16 9.52 -1.98 11.42
N TRP A 17 9.23 -0.90 10.68
CA TRP A 17 9.71 -0.73 9.32
C TRP A 17 11.12 -0.18 9.33
N ASP A 18 11.97 -0.75 8.47
CA ASP A 18 13.31 -0.24 8.22
C ASP A 18 13.25 1.14 7.52
N PRO A 19 14.29 1.97 7.63
CA PRO A 19 14.31 3.31 7.03
C PRO A 19 13.96 3.33 5.54
N GLU A 20 14.47 2.37 4.77
CA GLU A 20 14.21 2.25 3.32
C GLU A 20 12.75 1.90 3.03
N GLN A 21 12.14 1.03 3.84
CA GLN A 21 10.71 0.69 3.74
C GLN A 21 9.84 1.90 4.11
N LYS A 22 10.25 2.68 5.12
CA LYS A 22 9.57 3.91 5.55
C LYS A 22 9.59 5.00 4.47
N GLU A 23 10.64 5.08 3.66
CA GLU A 23 10.64 6.01 2.52
C GLU A 23 9.62 5.59 1.45
N GLY A 24 9.52 4.30 1.16
CA GLY A 24 8.51 3.74 0.26
C GLY A 24 7.07 3.93 0.75
N LEU A 25 6.84 4.04 2.06
CA LEU A 25 5.50 4.32 2.61
C LEU A 25 4.95 5.67 2.16
N LYS A 26 5.78 6.71 2.14
CA LYS A 26 5.31 8.07 1.89
C LYS A 26 4.61 8.18 0.54
N SER A 27 5.19 7.59 -0.50
CA SER A 27 4.59 7.58 -1.84
C SER A 27 3.34 6.71 -1.91
N ARG A 28 3.30 5.58 -1.19
CA ARG A 28 2.11 4.70 -1.11
C ARG A 28 0.96 5.35 -0.35
N ILE A 29 1.24 6.09 0.71
CA ILE A 29 0.24 6.85 1.47
C ILE A 29 -0.35 7.94 0.57
N GLN A 30 0.49 8.69 -0.15
CA GLN A 30 0.03 9.72 -1.09
C GLN A 30 -0.89 9.14 -2.17
N LEU A 31 -0.48 8.02 -2.78
CA LEU A 31 -1.30 7.31 -3.78
C LEU A 31 -2.64 6.85 -3.18
N SER A 32 -2.63 6.41 -1.92
CA SER A 32 -3.83 5.96 -1.21
C SER A 32 -4.81 7.11 -0.95
N ILE A 33 -4.30 8.31 -0.63
CA ILE A 33 -5.13 9.52 -0.49
C ILE A 33 -5.81 9.84 -1.82
N GLU A 34 -5.06 9.86 -2.92
CA GLU A 34 -5.62 10.12 -4.26
C GLU A 34 -6.65 9.06 -4.68
N ALA A 35 -6.41 7.79 -4.32
CA ALA A 35 -7.36 6.71 -4.57
C ALA A 35 -8.66 6.90 -3.78
N ILE A 36 -8.58 7.32 -2.51
CA ILE A 36 -9.76 7.62 -1.68
C ILE A 36 -10.54 8.81 -2.25
N GLU A 37 -9.85 9.88 -2.63
CA GLU A 37 -10.48 11.05 -3.26
C GLU A 37 -11.18 10.67 -4.58
N SER A 38 -10.49 9.93 -5.45
CA SER A 38 -11.08 9.41 -6.70
C SER A 38 -12.29 8.52 -6.43
N PHE A 39 -12.24 7.67 -5.40
CA PHE A 39 -13.36 6.78 -5.05
C PHE A 39 -14.61 7.57 -4.69
N VAL A 40 -14.46 8.64 -3.90
CA VAL A 40 -15.59 9.48 -3.46
C VAL A 40 -16.10 10.37 -4.59
N LEU A 41 -15.22 10.89 -5.46
CA LEU A 41 -15.59 11.86 -6.49
C LEU A 41 -16.03 11.23 -7.81
N ALA A 42 -15.39 10.13 -8.22
CA ALA A 42 -15.59 9.49 -9.52
C ALA A 42 -16.23 8.09 -9.44
N GLY A 43 -16.33 7.53 -8.23
CA GLY A 43 -16.94 6.23 -7.98
C GLY A 43 -16.01 5.04 -8.20
N PRO A 44 -16.39 3.86 -7.67
CA PRO A 44 -15.52 2.69 -7.55
C PRO A 44 -14.97 2.18 -8.89
N GLN A 45 -15.77 2.17 -9.96
CA GLN A 45 -15.34 1.62 -11.25
C GLN A 45 -14.17 2.40 -11.84
N LEU A 46 -14.27 3.74 -11.88
CA LEU A 46 -13.21 4.57 -12.47
C LEU A 46 -11.94 4.54 -11.63
N THR A 47 -12.08 4.62 -10.31
CA THR A 47 -10.95 4.52 -9.38
C THR A 47 -10.22 3.19 -9.53
N MET A 48 -10.94 2.06 -9.57
CA MET A 48 -10.30 0.75 -9.74
C MET A 48 -9.53 0.67 -11.07
N THR A 49 -10.04 1.23 -12.16
CA THR A 49 -9.31 1.29 -13.44
C THR A 49 -8.05 2.16 -13.36
N GLN A 50 -8.08 3.26 -12.61
CA GLN A 50 -6.95 4.20 -12.51
C GLN A 50 -5.82 3.73 -11.58
N PHE A 51 -6.16 2.94 -10.55
CA PHE A 51 -5.24 2.60 -9.46
C PHE A 51 -4.87 1.12 -9.39
N ASN A 52 -5.69 0.18 -9.89
CA ASN A 52 -5.33 -1.24 -9.87
C ASN A 52 -4.28 -1.56 -10.94
N GLY A 53 -3.24 -2.31 -10.58
CA GLY A 53 -2.18 -2.74 -11.49
C GLY A 53 -0.99 -1.77 -11.61
N LYS A 54 -0.96 -0.70 -10.79
CA LYS A 54 0.19 0.19 -10.62
C LYS A 54 1.08 -0.21 -9.43
#